data_AF-A0A1X0DXX3-F1
#
_entry.id   AF-A0A1X0DXX3-F1
#
_cell.length_a   1.000
_cell.length_b   1.000
_cell.length_c   1.000
_cell.angle_alpha   90.00
_cell.angle_beta   90.00
_cell.angle_gamma   90.00
#
_symmetry.space_group_name_H-M   'P 1'
#
loop_
_entity.id
_entity.type
_entity.pdbx_description
1 polymer ?
#
loop_
_entity_poly.entity_id
_entity_poly.type
_entity_poly.pdbx_seq_one_letter_code
_entity_poly.pdbx_strand_id
1 'polypeptide(L)' 'GGPIAPGGPGGSGGNGGAGGWLYGNGGAGGLGGNGGFSGGNGGRGGNSFLFGTPGVGGAGGSALFGAGGAGGNGGKGLDG' A
#
# COMPACT_ATOMS: atom_id res chain seq x y z
N GLY A 1 7.43 29.70 22.78
CA GLY A 1 7.41 28.55 21.85
C GLY A 1 6.05 27.92 21.92
N GLY A 2 5.31 27.93 20.82
CA GLY A 2 3.99 27.28 20.77
C GLY A 2 4.11 25.76 20.70
N PRO A 3 3.06 25.01 21.04
CA PRO A 3 3.07 23.55 20.89
C PRO A 3 3.30 23.21 19.41
N ILE A 4 4.29 22.36 19.14
CA ILE A 4 4.40 21.67 17.85
C ILE A 4 3.11 20.88 17.67
N ALA A 5 2.24 21.34 16.76
CA ALA A 5 1.06 20.58 16.38
C ALA A 5 1.54 19.21 15.91
N PRO A 6 1.13 18.12 16.54
CA PRO A 6 1.59 16.81 16.13
C PRO A 6 1.19 16.57 14.67
N GLY A 7 2.11 16.03 13.86
CA GLY A 7 1.82 15.70 12.47
C GLY A 7 0.59 14.79 12.38
N GLY A 8 -0.29 15.05 11.42
CA GLY A 8 -1.48 14.22 11.18
C GLY A 8 -1.12 12.77 10.83
N PRO A 9 -2.12 11.89 10.72
CA PRO A 9 -1.91 10.53 10.24
C PRO A 9 -1.32 10.54 8.81
N GLY A 10 -0.47 9.56 8.53
CA GLY A 10 0.07 9.35 7.19
C GLY A 10 -1.03 8.89 6.23
N GLY A 11 -0.95 9.36 4.98
CA GLY A 11 -1.89 8.94 3.94
C GLY A 11 -1.73 7.48 3.54
N SER A 12 -2.80 6.79 3.20
CA SER A 12 -2.73 5.42 2.68
C SER A 12 -2.06 5.37 1.30
N GLY A 13 -1.31 4.29 1.05
CA GLY A 13 -0.76 3.98 -0.26
C GLY A 13 -1.87 3.63 -1.26
N GLY A 14 -1.69 4.03 -2.52
CA GLY A 14 -2.63 3.70 -3.60
C GLY A 14 -2.59 2.20 -3.95
N ASN A 15 -3.72 1.63 -4.34
CA ASN A 15 -3.74 0.24 -4.80
C ASN A 15 -3.01 0.11 -6.15
N GLY A 16 -2.34 -1.03 -6.35
CA GLY A 16 -1.75 -1.41 -7.62
C GLY A 16 -2.83 -1.69 -8.67
N GLY A 17 -2.57 -1.30 -9.91
CA GLY A 17 -3.49 -1.51 -11.03
C GLY A 17 -3.61 -2.99 -11.40
N ALA A 18 -4.77 -3.39 -11.91
CA ALA A 18 -4.95 -4.74 -12.46
C ALA A 18 -4.12 -4.94 -13.73
N GLY A 19 -3.57 -6.14 -13.89
CA GLY A 19 -2.95 -6.59 -15.15
C GLY A 19 -3.99 -6.77 -16.26
N GLY A 20 -3.51 -6.84 -17.50
CA GLY A 20 -4.35 -7.11 -18.67
C GLY A 20 -4.94 -8.53 -18.65
N TRP A 21 -6.05 -8.73 -19.37
CA TRP A 21 -6.81 -9.98 -19.40
C TRP A 21 -6.01 -11.20 -19.85
N LEU A 22 -5.24 -11.07 -20.94
CA LEU A 22 -4.48 -12.19 -21.50
C LEU A 22 -3.04 -12.17 -21.00
N TYR A 23 -2.37 -11.03 -21.14
CA TYR A 23 -1.01 -10.80 -20.67
C TYR A 23 -0.98 -9.53 -19.81
N GLY A 24 -0.34 -9.61 -18.65
CA GLY A 24 -0.09 -8.45 -17.82
C GLY A 24 0.05 -8.78 -16.34
N ASN A 25 1.10 -8.24 -15.74
CA ASN A 25 1.32 -8.33 -14.30
C ASN A 25 0.40 -7.35 -13.56
N GLY A 26 -0.01 -7.74 -12.35
CA GLY A 26 -0.62 -6.81 -11.42
C GLY A 26 0.40 -5.79 -10.94
N GLY A 27 0.00 -4.53 -10.82
CA GLY A 27 0.86 -3.47 -10.30
C GLY A 27 1.13 -3.63 -8.81
N ALA A 28 2.30 -3.20 -8.32
CA ALA A 28 2.56 -3.16 -6.89
C ALA A 28 1.67 -2.12 -6.18
N GLY A 29 1.28 -2.41 -4.95
CA GLY A 29 0.62 -1.45 -4.07
C GLY A 29 1.59 -0.36 -3.61
N GLY A 30 1.10 0.87 -3.54
CA GLY A 30 1.88 2.02 -3.08
C GLY A 30 2.20 1.96 -1.59
N LEU A 31 3.28 2.63 -1.20
CA LEU A 31 3.68 2.73 0.21
C LEU A 31 2.72 3.63 0.99
N GLY A 32 2.46 3.27 2.24
CA GLY A 32 1.80 4.14 3.20
C GLY A 32 2.70 5.33 3.58
N GLY A 33 2.12 6.52 3.70
CA GLY A 33 2.83 7.73 4.09
C GLY A 33 3.19 7.74 5.58
N ASN A 34 4.24 8.49 5.91
CA ASN A 34 4.61 8.72 7.32
C ASN A 34 3.64 9.69 7.98
N GLY A 35 3.29 9.45 9.24
CA GLY A 35 2.46 10.35 10.04
C GLY A 35 3.07 10.68 11.39
N GLY A 36 2.53 11.68 12.08
CA GLY A 36 2.99 12.03 13.43
C GLY A 36 2.56 10.99 14.46
N PHE A 37 1.27 10.63 14.48
CA PHE A 37 0.72 9.65 15.44
C PHE A 37 0.33 8.29 14.85
N SER A 38 0.15 8.19 13.54
CA SER A 38 -0.10 6.91 12.87
C SER A 38 0.49 6.93 11.48
N GLY A 39 1.17 5.86 11.08
CA GLY A 39 1.56 5.66 9.69
C GLY A 39 0.33 5.32 8.85
N GLY A 40 0.38 5.66 7.55
CA GLY A 40 -0.63 5.26 6.60
C GLY A 40 -0.49 3.79 6.23
N ASN A 41 -1.59 3.11 5.92
CA ASN A 41 -1.52 1.72 5.46
C ASN A 41 -0.93 1.64 4.05
N GLY A 42 -0.23 0.56 3.75
CA GLY A 42 0.20 0.24 2.39
C GLY A 42 -0.99 -0.11 1.49
N GLY A 43 -0.86 0.21 0.20
CA GLY A 43 -1.86 -0.13 -0.81
C GLY A 43 -1.84 -1.62 -1.14
N ARG A 44 -2.98 -2.18 -1.57
CA ARG A 44 -3.02 -3.57 -2.03
C ARG A 44 -2.30 -3.72 -3.37
N GLY A 45 -1.66 -4.85 -3.60
CA GLY A 45 -1.16 -5.23 -4.91
C GLY A 45 -2.33 -5.45 -5.89
N GLY A 46 -2.08 -5.17 -7.17
CA GLY A 46 -3.01 -5.40 -8.25
C GLY A 46 -3.06 -6.88 -8.64
N ASN A 47 -4.20 -7.32 -9.15
CA ASN A 47 -4.38 -8.70 -9.60
C ASN A 47 -3.73 -8.92 -10.97
N SER A 48 -3.32 -10.15 -11.27
CA SER A 48 -3.01 -10.59 -12.63
C SER A 48 -4.09 -11.53 -13.16
N PHE A 49 -4.17 -11.67 -14.49
CA PHE A 49 -5.05 -12.62 -15.15
C PHE A 49 -4.28 -13.83 -15.71
N LEU A 50 -4.40 -14.14 -17.01
CA LEU A 50 -4.06 -15.47 -17.56
C LEU A 50 -2.56 -15.74 -17.61
N PHE A 51 -1.80 -14.74 -18.08
CA PHE A 51 -0.34 -14.81 -18.13
C PHE A 51 0.22 -13.56 -17.49
N GLY A 52 0.45 -13.63 -16.18
CA GLY A 52 1.08 -12.55 -15.42
C GLY A 52 1.22 -12.88 -13.94
N THR A 53 2.17 -12.22 -13.29
CA THR A 53 2.36 -12.32 -11.84
C THR A 53 1.51 -11.28 -11.12
N PRO A 54 0.84 -11.62 -10.01
CA PRO A 54 0.12 -10.65 -9.22
C PRO A 54 1.09 -9.63 -8.59
N GLY A 55 0.60 -8.44 -8.30
CA GLY A 55 1.37 -7.37 -7.69
C GLY A 55 1.59 -7.62 -6.20
N VAL A 56 2.73 -7.19 -5.66
CA VAL A 56 2.99 -7.21 -4.21
C VAL A 56 2.23 -6.08 -3.54
N GLY A 57 1.79 -6.26 -2.29
CA GLY A 57 1.23 -5.16 -1.49
C GLY A 57 2.30 -4.17 -1.04
N GLY A 58 1.92 -2.91 -0.87
CA GLY A 58 2.83 -1.86 -0.41
C GLY A 58 3.14 -2.00 1.09
N ALA A 59 4.31 -1.56 1.53
CA ALA A 59 4.57 -1.47 2.98
C ALA A 59 3.73 -0.36 3.62
N GLY A 60 3.44 -0.51 4.91
CA GLY A 60 2.85 0.57 5.70
C GLY A 60 3.86 1.67 6.02
N GLY A 61 3.36 2.88 6.28
CA GLY A 61 4.17 4.03 6.66
C GLY A 61 4.59 4.02 8.13
N SER A 62 5.59 4.80 8.49
CA SER A 62 6.04 4.92 9.89
C SER A 62 5.28 6.00 10.66
N ALA A 63 5.35 5.95 11.99
CA ALA A 63 4.88 7.02 12.86
C ALA A 63 5.94 7.45 13.86
N LEU A 64 5.95 8.74 14.21
CA LEU A 64 6.91 9.32 15.15
C LEU A 64 6.51 9.08 16.62
N PHE A 65 5.22 9.18 16.93
CA PHE A 65 4.69 9.11 18.29
C PHE A 65 3.63 8.02 18.49
N GLY A 66 3.44 7.15 17.50
CA GLY A 66 2.46 6.07 17.59
C GLY A 66 2.79 4.88 16.69
N ALA A 67 1.78 4.11 16.29
CA ALA A 67 1.98 2.89 15.51
C ALA A 67 2.27 3.19 14.03
N GLY A 68 3.13 2.38 13.41
CA GLY A 68 3.24 2.32 11.96
C GLY A 68 1.95 1.81 11.32
N GLY A 69 1.77 2.12 10.04
CA GLY A 69 0.68 1.58 9.24
C GLY A 69 0.90 0.11 8.91
N ALA A 70 -0.19 -0.61 8.66
CA ALA A 70 -0.13 -1.99 8.21
C ALA A 70 0.40 -2.07 6.77
N GLY A 71 1.05 -3.18 6.44
CA GLY A 71 1.32 -3.53 5.04
C GLY A 71 0.04 -3.81 4.26
N GLY A 72 0.08 -3.58 2.96
CA GLY A 72 -0.97 -3.94 2.02
C GLY A 72 -0.90 -5.43 1.67
N ASN A 73 -2.06 -6.01 1.36
CA ASN A 73 -2.13 -7.37 0.86
C ASN A 73 -1.54 -7.46 -0.54
N GLY A 74 -0.96 -8.61 -0.90
CA GLY A 74 -0.66 -8.93 -2.30
C GLY A 74 -1.91 -9.00 -3.16
N GLY A 75 -1.72 -8.85 -4.47
CA GLY A 75 -2.72 -9.13 -5.48
C GLY A 75 -2.91 -10.63 -5.68
N LYS A 76 -3.96 -10.98 -6.39
CA LYS A 76 -4.31 -12.38 -6.71
C LYS A 76 -4.10 -12.69 -8.19
N GLY A 77 -3.75 -13.93 -8.51
CA GLY A 77 -3.85 -14.47 -9.85
C GLY A 77 -5.26 -14.98 -10.15
N LEU A 78 -5.51 -15.49 -11.37
CA LEU A 78 -6.80 -16.09 -11.74
C LEU A 78 -7.15 -17.35 -10.91
N ASP A 79 -6.13 -18.01 -10.38
CA ASP A 79 -6.23 -19.24 -9.58
C ASP A 79 -6.08 -19.00 -8.06
N GLY A 80 -5.98 -17.74 -7.62
CA GLY A 80 -5.69 -17.34 -6.22
C GLY A 80 -6.80 -16.63 -5.47
#